data_AF-X1NGQ5-F1
#
_entry.id   AF-X1NGQ5-F1
#
_cell.length_a   1.000
_cell.length_b   1.000
_cell.length_c   1.000
_cell.angle_alpha   90.00
_cell.angle_beta   90.00
_cell.angle_gamma   90.00
#
_symmetry.space_group_name_H-M   'P 1'
#
loop_
_entity.id
_entity.type
_entity.pdbx_description
1 polymer ?
#
loop_
_entity_poly.entity_id
_entity_poly.type
_entity_poly.pdbx_seq_one_letter_code
_entity_poly.pdbx_strand_id
1 'polypeptide(L)'
;MAGPFKFESKPYIIALEPPTIRKADRKLVAWWKLDETEGSSAGDSSGNNRTGTLVGNPQWQPTGGKFGGALAFDGDGDFIDCGHDEGLNITGAVTIAAWIKLSKSTDDQKIAGNQDDISGGYKLGIFSDKAELEVRDSGNALRNNRFVDGGTILQPGVWYHIVGTYSQGGS
;
A
#
# COMPACT_ATOMS: atom_id res chain seq x y z
N MET A 1 -33.23 40.65 4.24
CA MET A 1 -32.08 40.74 5.18
C MET A 1 -32.08 39.45 6.00
N ALA A 2 -31.02 38.65 5.91
CA ALA A 2 -30.87 37.45 6.73
C ALA A 2 -30.45 37.86 8.15
N GLY A 3 -31.14 37.35 9.17
CA GLY A 3 -30.80 37.59 10.58
C GLY A 3 -29.47 36.91 10.96
N PRO A 4 -28.83 37.31 12.07
CA PRO A 4 -27.53 36.76 12.46
C PRO A 4 -27.66 35.29 12.90
N PHE A 5 -26.72 34.48 12.41
CA PHE A 5 -26.49 33.11 12.88
C PHE A 5 -26.09 33.15 14.37
N LYS A 6 -26.75 32.34 15.21
CA LYS A 6 -26.42 32.16 16.63
C LYS A 6 -26.05 30.69 16.88
N PHE A 7 -25.02 30.46 17.68
CA PHE A 7 -24.74 29.15 18.29
C PHE A 7 -25.30 29.15 19.72
N GLU A 8 -26.15 28.17 20.05
CA GLU A 8 -26.54 27.85 21.43
C GLU A 8 -25.83 26.57 21.87
N SER A 9 -24.97 26.64 22.88
CA SER A 9 -24.36 25.47 23.50
C SER A 9 -25.34 24.81 24.46
N LYS A 10 -25.96 23.69 24.07
CA LYS A 10 -26.68 22.82 25.00
C LYS A 10 -25.67 21.84 25.64
N PRO A 11 -25.72 21.58 26.95
CA PRO A 11 -24.83 20.59 27.57
C PRO A 11 -25.27 19.20 27.13
N TYR A 12 -24.52 18.57 26.21
CA TYR A 12 -24.66 17.16 25.91
C TYR A 12 -23.50 16.38 26.54
N ILE A 13 -23.83 15.33 27.29
CA ILE A 13 -22.90 14.31 27.71
C ILE A 13 -22.70 13.40 26.49
N ILE A 14 -21.50 13.43 25.89
CA ILE A 14 -21.11 12.40 24.92
C ILE A 14 -20.78 11.16 25.75
N ALA A 15 -21.73 10.22 25.84
CA ALA A 15 -21.38 8.84 26.10
C ALA A 15 -20.70 8.33 24.82
N LEU A 16 -19.37 8.31 24.78
CA LEU A 16 -18.67 7.50 23.80
C LEU A 16 -19.00 6.06 24.21
N GLU A 17 -19.84 5.38 23.43
CA GLU A 17 -19.85 3.91 23.47
C GLU A 17 -18.38 3.46 23.38
N PRO A 18 -17.94 2.44 24.15
CA PRO A 18 -16.60 1.89 23.98
C PRO A 18 -16.41 1.64 22.49
N PRO A 19 -15.27 2.06 21.90
CA PRO A 19 -15.10 2.04 20.45
C PRO A 19 -15.45 0.63 19.97
N THR A 20 -16.61 0.50 19.34
CA THR A 20 -16.88 -0.64 18.50
C THR A 20 -15.78 -0.55 17.47
N ILE A 21 -14.85 -1.51 17.49
CA ILE A 21 -13.88 -1.67 16.40
C ILE A 21 -14.75 -1.70 15.16
N ARG A 22 -14.76 -0.60 14.40
CA ARG A 22 -15.43 -0.57 13.11
C ARG A 22 -14.82 -1.74 12.37
N LYS A 23 -15.64 -2.76 12.08
CA LYS A 23 -15.30 -3.87 11.21
C LYS A 23 -14.41 -3.27 10.12
N ALA A 24 -13.13 -3.68 10.10
CA ALA A 24 -12.14 -3.16 9.16
C ALA A 24 -12.82 -3.01 7.81
N ASP A 25 -12.59 -1.85 7.18
CA ASP A 25 -13.27 -1.43 5.96
C ASP A 25 -13.57 -2.65 5.08
N ARG A 26 -14.83 -2.93 4.76
CA ARG A 26 -15.21 -4.19 4.05
C ARG A 26 -14.53 -4.35 2.67
N LYS A 27 -13.72 -3.37 2.28
CA LYS A 27 -12.93 -3.31 1.05
C LYS A 27 -11.42 -3.45 1.28
N LEU A 28 -10.93 -3.45 2.53
CA LEU A 28 -9.51 -3.66 2.81
C LEU A 28 -9.17 -5.12 2.53
N VAL A 29 -8.33 -5.32 1.52
CA VAL A 29 -7.96 -6.66 1.05
C VAL A 29 -6.85 -7.27 1.91
N ALA A 30 -5.80 -6.50 2.20
CA ALA A 30 -4.69 -6.96 3.03
C ALA A 30 -4.01 -5.78 3.71
N TRP A 31 -3.34 -6.03 4.83
CA TRP A 31 -2.56 -5.01 5.52
C TRP A 31 -1.37 -5.61 6.27
N TRP A 32 -0.17 -5.47 5.71
CA TRP A 32 1.07 -5.84 6.38
C TRP A 32 1.65 -4.61 7.08
N LYS A 33 1.69 -4.66 8.41
CA LYS A 33 2.28 -3.58 9.23
C LYS A 33 3.80 -3.61 9.24
N LEU A 34 4.37 -4.81 9.08
CA LEU A 34 5.81 -5.07 9.13
C LEU A 34 6.43 -4.68 10.49
N ASP A 35 5.70 -4.96 11.58
CA ASP A 35 6.09 -4.66 12.97
C ASP A 35 6.82 -5.84 13.64
N GLU A 36 6.94 -6.97 12.95
CA GLU A 36 7.62 -8.15 13.45
C GLU A 36 9.10 -7.88 13.73
N THR A 37 9.63 -8.55 14.76
CA THR A 37 11.02 -8.37 15.18
C THR A 37 11.95 -9.47 14.68
N GLU A 38 11.39 -10.60 14.29
CA GLU A 38 12.08 -11.80 13.83
C GLU A 38 11.12 -12.71 13.05
N GLY A 39 11.66 -13.81 12.49
CA GLY A 39 10.88 -14.82 11.79
C GLY A 39 10.83 -14.61 10.27
N SER A 40 10.17 -15.55 9.59
CA SER A 40 10.12 -15.65 8.12
C SER A 40 8.74 -15.33 7.54
N SER A 41 7.90 -14.61 8.28
CA SER A 41 6.52 -14.31 7.86
C SER A 41 6.14 -12.87 8.19
N ALA A 42 5.39 -12.25 7.28
CA ALA A 42 4.77 -10.94 7.47
C ALA A 42 3.26 -11.14 7.71
N GLY A 43 2.78 -10.81 8.91
CA GLY A 43 1.39 -11.04 9.30
C GLY A 43 0.41 -10.08 8.62
N ASP A 44 -0.70 -10.62 8.11
CA ASP A 44 -1.81 -9.81 7.61
C ASP A 44 -2.71 -9.33 8.76
N SER A 45 -2.69 -8.03 9.01
CA SER A 45 -3.48 -7.35 10.03
C SER A 45 -4.88 -6.95 9.56
N SER A 46 -5.25 -7.22 8.30
CA SER A 46 -6.61 -6.92 7.82
C SER A 46 -7.67 -7.92 8.31
N GLY A 47 -7.22 -9.06 8.84
CA GLY A 47 -8.10 -10.16 9.25
C GLY A 47 -8.54 -11.07 8.10
N ASN A 48 -7.89 -10.98 6.93
CA ASN A 48 -8.20 -11.83 5.78
C ASN A 48 -7.22 -13.00 5.57
N ASN A 49 -6.30 -13.21 6.51
CA ASN A 49 -5.35 -14.33 6.55
C ASN A 49 -4.39 -14.38 5.35
N ARG A 50 -3.98 -13.23 4.81
CA ARG A 50 -3.00 -13.14 3.71
C ARG A 50 -1.56 -13.01 4.23
N THR A 51 -1.19 -13.84 5.20
CA THR A 51 0.17 -13.83 5.76
C THR A 51 1.18 -14.17 4.66
N GLY A 52 2.16 -13.29 4.48
CA GLY A 52 3.21 -13.48 3.49
C GLY A 52 4.42 -14.23 4.06
N THR A 53 5.15 -14.94 3.21
CA THR A 53 6.41 -15.60 3.54
C THR A 53 7.57 -14.76 3.01
N LEU A 54 8.59 -14.52 3.82
CA LEU A 54 9.80 -13.83 3.40
C LEU A 54 10.63 -14.76 2.51
N VAL A 55 11.01 -14.28 1.33
CA VAL A 55 11.91 -14.95 0.38
C VAL A 55 13.17 -14.11 0.24
N GLY A 56 14.33 -14.77 0.12
CA GLY A 56 15.64 -14.12 0.16
C GLY A 56 16.14 -14.00 1.60
N ASN A 57 16.61 -12.82 1.96
CA ASN A 57 17.03 -12.47 3.32
C ASN A 57 16.68 -11.01 3.70
N PRO A 58 15.41 -10.58 3.56
CA PRO A 58 15.02 -9.24 4.01
C PRO A 58 15.14 -9.14 5.54
N GLN A 59 15.54 -7.97 6.03
CA GLN A 59 15.92 -7.77 7.44
C GLN A 59 14.85 -6.98 8.20
N TRP A 60 14.32 -7.55 9.28
CA TRP A 60 13.42 -6.83 10.18
C TRP A 60 14.13 -5.63 10.81
N GLN A 61 13.41 -4.50 10.90
CA GLN A 61 13.85 -3.24 11.49
C GLN A 61 12.87 -2.83 12.60
N PRO A 62 12.95 -3.44 13.80
CA PRO A 62 11.95 -3.28 14.86
C PRO A 62 11.68 -1.83 15.30
N THR A 63 12.66 -0.95 15.11
CA THR A 63 12.60 0.48 15.46
C THR A 63 12.92 1.40 14.28
N GLY A 64 13.09 0.83 13.08
CA GLY A 64 13.51 1.56 11.89
C GLY A 64 12.35 2.05 11.02
N GLY A 65 11.11 1.66 11.35
CA GLY A 65 9.91 1.97 10.59
C GLY A 65 9.45 3.42 10.68
N LYS A 66 8.51 3.78 9.79
CA LYS A 66 7.80 5.06 9.92
C LYS A 66 6.92 5.07 11.18
N PHE A 67 6.27 3.95 11.44
CA PHE A 67 5.50 3.65 12.63
C PHE A 67 5.88 2.23 13.04
N GLY A 68 6.33 2.05 14.29
CA GLY A 68 6.77 0.72 14.75
C GLY A 68 7.96 0.18 13.94
N GLY A 69 7.79 -1.02 13.41
CA GLY A 69 8.79 -1.74 12.65
C GLY A 69 8.78 -1.43 11.15
N ALA A 70 9.73 -2.02 10.44
CA ALA A 70 9.73 -2.13 8.98
C ALA A 70 10.47 -3.40 8.56
N LEU A 71 10.38 -3.73 7.27
CA LEU A 71 11.20 -4.74 6.64
C LEU A 71 12.14 -4.05 5.63
N ALA A 72 13.44 -4.28 5.75
CA ALA A 72 14.44 -3.76 4.84
C ALA A 72 14.74 -4.80 3.75
N PHE A 73 14.71 -4.35 2.50
CA PHE A 73 15.03 -5.14 1.32
C PHE A 73 16.35 -4.60 0.74
N ASP A 74 17.32 -5.48 0.47
CA ASP A 74 18.64 -5.08 -0.02
C ASP A 74 18.68 -4.84 -1.55
N GLY A 75 17.64 -5.29 -2.25
CA GLY A 75 17.49 -5.21 -3.70
C GLY A 75 18.04 -6.42 -4.46
N ASP A 76 18.36 -7.51 -3.78
CA ASP A 76 18.86 -8.77 -4.34
C ASP A 76 17.95 -9.94 -3.95
N GLY A 77 16.89 -10.17 -4.74
CA GLY A 77 16.02 -11.33 -4.58
C GLY A 77 15.10 -11.33 -3.35
N ASP A 78 15.11 -10.26 -2.55
CA ASP A 78 14.22 -10.09 -1.40
C ASP A 78 12.77 -9.74 -1.79
N PHE A 79 11.79 -10.49 -1.28
CA PHE A 79 10.37 -10.12 -1.38
C PHE A 79 9.52 -10.84 -0.32
N ILE A 80 8.27 -10.40 -0.18
CA ILE A 80 7.24 -11.11 0.58
C ILE A 80 6.35 -11.84 -0.43
N ASP A 81 6.35 -13.16 -0.39
CA ASP A 81 5.46 -14.01 -1.17
C ASP A 81 4.14 -14.20 -0.44
N CYS A 82 3.06 -13.65 -1.01
CA CYS A 82 1.70 -13.80 -0.47
C CYS A 82 0.94 -14.97 -1.11
N GLY A 83 1.61 -15.77 -1.96
CA GLY A 83 1.03 -16.86 -2.71
C GLY A 83 0.02 -16.40 -3.77
N HIS A 84 -0.71 -17.37 -4.33
CA HIS A 84 -1.81 -17.12 -5.24
C HIS A 84 -3.13 -17.02 -4.45
N ASP A 85 -3.45 -15.82 -3.97
CA ASP A 85 -4.72 -15.54 -3.27
C ASP A 85 -5.69 -14.78 -4.19
N GLU A 86 -6.89 -15.31 -4.38
CA GLU A 86 -7.91 -14.71 -5.26
C GLU A 86 -8.28 -13.28 -4.87
N GLY A 87 -8.21 -12.92 -3.59
CA GLY A 87 -8.48 -11.55 -3.14
C GLY A 87 -7.40 -10.56 -3.55
N LEU A 88 -6.18 -11.02 -3.84
CA LEU A 88 -5.12 -10.21 -4.43
C LEU A 88 -5.18 -10.19 -5.97
N ASN A 89 -6.04 -11.00 -6.60
CA ASN A 89 -6.31 -10.95 -8.04
C ASN A 89 -7.38 -9.89 -8.36
N ILE A 90 -7.05 -8.62 -8.08
CA ILE A 90 -7.98 -7.50 -8.23
C ILE A 90 -8.15 -7.16 -9.71
N THR A 91 -9.37 -7.31 -10.23
CA THR A 91 -9.71 -7.05 -11.65
C THR A 91 -10.43 -5.73 -11.88
N GLY A 92 -10.87 -5.06 -10.81
CA GLY A 92 -11.63 -3.81 -10.86
C GLY A 92 -10.85 -2.61 -10.34
N ALA A 93 -11.53 -1.75 -9.58
CA ALA A 93 -10.88 -0.64 -8.91
C ALA A 93 -9.90 -1.15 -7.83
N VAL A 94 -8.70 -0.57 -7.80
CA VAL A 94 -7.64 -0.94 -6.86
C VAL A 94 -7.08 0.32 -6.20
N THR A 95 -6.73 0.21 -4.93
CA THR A 95 -5.97 1.22 -4.20
C THR A 95 -4.87 0.50 -3.42
N ILE A 96 -3.64 0.98 -3.58
CA ILE A 96 -2.46 0.44 -2.89
C ILE A 96 -1.78 1.62 -2.23
N ALA A 97 -1.47 1.47 -0.93
CA ALA A 97 -0.78 2.48 -0.16
C ALA A 97 0.38 1.85 0.59
N ALA A 98 1.50 2.55 0.67
CA ALA A 98 2.68 2.11 1.40
C ALA A 98 3.44 3.29 1.98
N TRP A 99 4.01 3.08 3.17
CA TRP A 99 5.12 3.88 3.64
C TRP A 99 6.42 3.27 3.12
N ILE A 100 7.24 4.07 2.46
CA ILE A 100 8.52 3.63 1.90
C ILE A 100 9.66 4.58 2.26
N LYS A 101 10.87 4.04 2.28
CA LYS A 101 12.11 4.79 2.41
C LYS A 101 13.15 4.18 1.49
N LEU A 102 13.55 4.93 0.45
CA LEU A 102 14.53 4.45 -0.50
C LEU A 102 15.93 4.45 0.12
N SER A 103 16.73 3.41 -0.15
CA SER A 103 18.15 3.38 0.20
C SER A 103 19.03 3.96 -0.91
N LYS A 104 18.59 3.88 -2.16
CA LYS A 104 19.26 4.37 -3.37
C LYS A 104 18.23 4.68 -4.46
N SER A 105 18.64 5.53 -5.40
CA SER A 105 17.93 5.77 -6.66
C SER A 105 18.17 4.64 -7.63
N THR A 106 17.12 4.15 -8.29
CA THR A 106 17.19 3.11 -9.34
C THR A 106 16.04 3.26 -10.33
N ASP A 107 16.17 2.64 -11.51
CA ASP A 107 15.22 2.83 -12.61
C ASP A 107 13.85 2.19 -12.37
N ASP A 108 13.75 0.99 -11.78
CA ASP A 108 12.47 0.32 -11.47
C ASP A 108 12.57 -0.42 -10.12
N GLN A 109 11.65 -0.11 -9.20
CA GLN A 109 11.53 -0.76 -7.89
C GLN A 109 10.07 -1.13 -7.63
N LYS A 110 9.80 -2.43 -7.53
CA LYS A 110 8.46 -2.93 -7.23
C LYS A 110 8.22 -2.85 -5.73
N ILE A 111 7.05 -2.35 -5.33
CA ILE A 111 6.68 -2.23 -3.91
C ILE A 111 5.61 -3.24 -3.54
N ALA A 112 4.55 -3.32 -4.35
CA ALA A 112 3.49 -4.30 -4.17
C ALA A 112 2.72 -4.48 -5.49
N GLY A 113 2.31 -5.71 -5.78
CA GLY A 113 1.60 -6.01 -7.02
C GLY A 113 1.42 -7.50 -7.22
N ASN A 114 0.58 -7.85 -8.18
CA ASN A 114 0.47 -9.20 -8.72
C ASN A 114 0.87 -9.26 -10.20
N GLN A 115 1.43 -8.16 -10.72
CA GLN A 115 1.77 -8.04 -12.13
C GLN A 115 2.80 -9.09 -12.57
N ASP A 116 2.50 -9.78 -13.66
CA ASP A 116 3.43 -10.63 -14.40
C ASP A 116 3.62 -10.11 -15.84
N ASP A 117 4.55 -10.71 -16.58
CA ASP A 117 4.83 -10.35 -17.98
C ASP A 117 3.91 -11.08 -18.99
N ILE A 118 2.85 -11.77 -18.53
CA ILE A 118 2.03 -12.67 -19.35
C ILE A 118 0.55 -12.29 -19.30
N SER A 119 -0.05 -12.32 -18.12
CA SER A 119 -1.45 -12.05 -17.79
C SER A 119 -1.70 -10.64 -17.26
N GLY A 120 -0.67 -9.80 -17.17
CA GLY A 120 -0.80 -8.41 -16.73
C GLY A 120 -0.97 -8.31 -15.23
N GLY A 121 -1.89 -7.46 -14.74
CA GLY A 121 -2.11 -7.22 -13.30
C GLY A 121 -1.79 -5.78 -12.89
N TYR A 122 -1.52 -5.56 -11.60
CA TYR A 122 -1.20 -4.24 -11.05
C TYR A 122 0.15 -4.23 -10.33
N LYS A 123 0.81 -3.07 -10.35
CA LYS A 123 2.09 -2.82 -9.66
C LYS A 123 2.13 -1.39 -9.13
N LEU A 124 2.22 -1.23 -7.82
CA LEU A 124 2.73 -0.01 -7.20
C LEU A 124 4.26 -0.10 -7.17
N GLY A 125 4.94 0.92 -7.66
CA GLY A 125 6.39 0.93 -7.75
C GLY A 125 6.98 2.33 -7.77
N ILE A 126 8.29 2.39 -7.89
CA ILE A 126 9.06 3.58 -8.21
C ILE A 126 9.71 3.36 -9.58
N PHE A 127 9.52 4.31 -10.48
CA PHE A 127 10.20 4.34 -11.77
C PHE A 127 10.91 5.68 -11.96
N SER A 128 12.22 5.65 -12.25
CA SER A 128 13.05 6.86 -12.36
C SER A 128 12.86 7.82 -11.16
N ASP A 129 12.98 7.28 -9.93
CA ASP A 129 12.82 7.99 -8.66
C ASP A 129 11.44 8.64 -8.42
N LYS A 130 10.40 8.24 -9.16
CA LYS A 130 9.03 8.73 -8.97
C LYS A 130 8.07 7.58 -8.69
N ALA A 131 7.08 7.81 -7.84
CA ALA A 131 6.04 6.84 -7.59
C ALA A 131 5.16 6.62 -8.83
N GLU A 132 4.82 5.36 -9.09
CA GLU A 132 3.96 4.94 -10.19
C GLU A 132 2.92 3.91 -9.72
N LEU A 133 1.79 3.85 -10.45
CA LEU A 133 0.88 2.72 -10.40
C LEU A 133 0.68 2.22 -11.83
N GLU A 134 1.22 1.06 -12.15
CA GLU A 134 0.97 0.40 -13.43
C GLU A 134 -0.20 -0.57 -13.30
N VAL A 135 -1.12 -0.53 -14.27
CA VAL A 135 -2.24 -1.49 -14.37
C VAL A 135 -2.30 -2.01 -15.79
N ARG A 136 -2.42 -3.33 -15.94
CA ARG A 136 -2.52 -4.05 -17.20
C ARG A 136 -3.69 -5.00 -17.19
N ASP A 137 -4.27 -5.23 -18.36
CA ASP A 137 -5.30 -6.25 -18.53
C ASP A 137 -4.72 -7.66 -18.74
N SER A 138 -5.62 -8.64 -18.89
CA SER A 138 -5.30 -10.05 -19.14
C SER A 138 -4.56 -10.33 -20.45
N GLY A 139 -4.54 -9.38 -21.38
CA GLY A 139 -3.74 -9.43 -22.61
C GLY A 139 -2.39 -8.74 -22.46
N ASN A 140 -1.97 -8.41 -21.23
CA ASN A 140 -0.77 -7.64 -20.91
C ASN A 140 -0.76 -6.23 -21.53
N ALA A 141 -1.92 -5.68 -21.90
CA ALA A 141 -2.03 -4.33 -22.44
C ALA A 141 -2.12 -3.30 -21.31
N LEU A 142 -1.37 -2.20 -21.44
CA LEU A 142 -1.35 -1.10 -20.48
C LEU A 142 -2.73 -0.41 -20.39
N ARG A 143 -3.23 -0.28 -19.16
CA ARG A 143 -4.48 0.43 -18.80
C ARG A 143 -4.20 1.70 -17.99
N ASN A 144 -3.16 1.67 -17.16
CA ASN A 144 -2.59 2.86 -16.52
C ASN A 144 -1.07 2.82 -16.66
N ASN A 145 -0.47 3.97 -16.96
CA ASN A 145 0.92 4.05 -17.41
C ASN A 145 1.87 4.56 -16.31
N ARG A 146 3.11 4.08 -16.39
CA ARG A 146 4.28 4.43 -15.56
C ARG A 146 4.82 5.84 -15.75
N PHE A 147 4.64 6.42 -16.93
CA PHE A 147 5.21 7.73 -17.26
C PHE A 147 4.32 8.86 -16.73
N VAL A 148 4.45 9.15 -15.44
CA VAL A 148 3.78 10.28 -14.81
C VAL A 148 4.54 11.57 -15.17
N ASP A 149 3.88 12.45 -15.92
CA ASP A 149 4.38 13.81 -16.14
C ASP A 149 4.30 14.60 -14.83
N GLY A 150 5.40 15.30 -14.49
CA GLY A 150 5.54 15.91 -13.18
C GLY A 150 5.88 14.88 -12.09
N GLY A 151 5.43 15.12 -10.85
CA GLY A 151 5.70 14.24 -9.70
C GLY A 151 6.98 14.60 -8.92
N THR A 152 6.95 14.33 -7.62
CA THR A 152 8.09 14.57 -6.71
C THR A 152 9.16 13.51 -6.95
N ILE A 153 10.41 13.94 -7.17
CA ILE A 153 11.56 13.05 -7.19
C ILE A 153 11.86 12.63 -5.75
N LEU A 154 11.67 11.34 -5.46
CA LEU A 154 11.85 10.79 -4.12
C LEU A 154 13.34 10.72 -3.78
N GLN A 155 13.68 11.23 -2.60
CA GLN A 155 15.06 11.24 -2.11
C GLN A 155 15.35 10.03 -1.22
N PRO A 156 16.52 9.37 -1.37
CA PRO A 156 16.96 8.33 -0.45
C PRO A 156 17.01 8.83 1.00
N GLY A 157 16.74 7.93 1.95
CA GLY A 157 16.77 8.24 3.37
C GLY A 157 15.55 9.01 3.90
N VAL A 158 14.56 9.33 3.05
CA VAL A 158 13.33 10.03 3.44
C VAL A 158 12.14 9.08 3.39
N TRP A 159 11.28 9.14 4.41
CA TRP A 159 10.02 8.41 4.44
C TRP A 159 8.95 9.12 3.62
N TYR A 160 8.32 8.40 2.69
CA TYR A 160 7.17 8.87 1.93
C TYR A 160 5.97 7.96 2.15
N HIS A 161 4.78 8.55 2.20
CA HIS A 161 3.53 7.80 2.05
C HIS A 161 3.10 7.92 0.60
N ILE A 162 3.15 6.81 -0.13
CA ILE A 162 2.74 6.77 -1.52
C ILE A 162 1.40 6.03 -1.63
N VAL A 163 0.54 6.53 -2.52
CA VAL A 163 -0.78 5.94 -2.75
C VAL A 163 -1.05 5.93 -4.25
N GLY A 164 -1.33 4.75 -4.80
CA GLY A 164 -1.82 4.58 -6.15
C GLY A 164 -3.29 4.21 -6.11
N THR A 165 -4.12 4.89 -6.90
CA THR A 165 -5.53 4.56 -7.09
C THR A 165 -5.84 4.38 -8.57
N TYR A 166 -6.52 3.30 -8.91
CA TYR A 166 -7.06 3.07 -10.24
C TYR A 166 -8.54 2.74 -10.13
N SER A 167 -9.35 3.39 -10.95
CA SER A 167 -10.75 3.05 -11.17
C SER A 167 -10.91 2.64 -12.62
N GLN A 168 -11.49 1.47 -12.86
CA GLN A 168 -11.93 1.12 -14.21
C GLN A 168 -13.02 2.11 -14.60
N GLY A 169 -12.76 2.94 -15.61
CA GLY A 169 -13.78 3.82 -16.18
C GLY A 169 -14.94 2.95 -16.67
N GLY A 170 -16.17 3.31 -16.28
CA GLY A 170 -17.36 2.67 -16.82
C GLY A 170 -17.38 2.84 -18.34
N SER A 171 -17.45 1.73 -19.06
CA SER A 171 -17.72 1.70 -20.50
C SER A 171 -19.07 2.33 -20.83
#